data_AF-A0A843L1R5-F1
#
_entry.id   AF-A0A843L1R5-F1
#
_cell.length_a   1.000
_cell.length_b   1.000
_cell.length_c   1.000
_cell.angle_alpha   90.00
_cell.angle_beta   90.00
_cell.angle_gamma   90.00
#
_symmetry.space_group_name_H-M   'P 1'
#
loop_
_entity.id
_entity.type
_entity.pdbx_description
1 polymer ?
#
loop_
_entity_poly.entity_id
_entity_poly.type
_entity_poly.pdbx_seq_one_letter_code
_entity_poly.pdbx_strand_id
1 'polypeptide(L)'
;GAVQSTTVIAAAGGDASLSIGRGVRALDHSGRPLDAVNVETVPPGDLPAPGEGEAPAVRAVRCGPAGATFDPAIEVSFTLTPEEWGRAGTGQFVVRWYNSATGAWEPLATTVRASTRTITATVPHFTLVAVCAVPAEVAPEATAAAVPAGVETPTFGVTAVGVAVRQAGLPFPWLTGFAALAGAAFLLRNRG
;
A
#
# COMPACT_ATOMS: atom_id res chain seq x y z
N GLY A 1 9.10 -29.71 -1.08
CA GLY A 1 10.01 -28.57 -0.89
C GLY A 1 9.61 -27.78 0.34
N ALA A 2 9.71 -28.39 1.53
CA ALA A 2 9.61 -27.61 2.76
C ALA A 2 11.01 -27.12 3.14
N VAL A 3 11.12 -25.84 3.47
CA VAL A 3 12.36 -25.19 3.85
C VAL A 3 12.81 -25.74 5.22
N GLN A 4 14.04 -26.23 5.30
CA GLN A 4 14.54 -26.93 6.49
C GLN A 4 15.05 -25.98 7.59
N SER A 5 15.53 -24.79 7.19
CA SER A 5 16.09 -23.76 8.07
C SER A 5 15.68 -22.38 7.59
N THR A 6 15.46 -21.44 8.52
CA THR A 6 15.20 -20.05 8.16
C THR A 6 16.37 -19.49 7.36
N THR A 7 16.07 -18.94 6.18
CA THR A 7 17.07 -18.40 5.27
C THR A 7 16.76 -16.94 4.99
N VAL A 8 17.78 -16.09 5.10
CA VAL A 8 17.70 -14.67 4.73
C VAL A 8 18.63 -14.43 3.55
N ILE A 9 18.07 -13.94 2.45
CA ILE A 9 18.78 -13.62 1.22
C ILE A 9 18.79 -12.09 1.08
N ALA A 10 19.96 -11.47 1.11
CA ALA A 10 20.10 -10.04 0.84
C ALA A 10 20.18 -9.78 -0.67
N ALA A 11 19.53 -8.71 -1.13
CA ALA A 11 19.78 -8.19 -2.47
C ALA A 11 21.22 -7.67 -2.57
N ALA A 12 21.80 -7.68 -3.77
CA ALA A 12 23.18 -7.25 -3.98
C ALA A 12 23.48 -5.82 -3.48
N GLY A 13 22.48 -4.93 -3.46
CA GLY A 13 22.61 -3.58 -2.91
C GLY A 13 22.57 -3.48 -1.38
N GLY A 14 22.24 -4.55 -0.66
CA GLY A 14 22.14 -4.56 0.81
C GLY A 14 20.90 -3.88 1.39
N ASP A 15 20.16 -3.10 0.60
CA ASP A 15 19.01 -2.32 1.07
C ASP A 15 17.69 -3.09 1.04
N ALA A 16 17.70 -4.33 0.56
CA ALA A 16 16.54 -5.20 0.56
C ALA A 16 16.94 -6.63 0.94
N SER A 17 16.03 -7.36 1.58
CA SER A 17 16.23 -8.76 1.91
C SER A 17 14.93 -9.54 1.84
N LEU A 18 15.06 -10.84 1.64
CA LEU A 18 13.98 -11.81 1.62
C LEU A 18 14.21 -12.82 2.74
N SER A 19 13.20 -13.05 3.57
CA SER A 19 13.24 -14.01 4.67
C SER A 19 12.25 -15.14 4.42
N ILE A 20 12.78 -16.36 4.36
CA ILE A 20 12.02 -17.59 4.16
C ILE A 20 12.09 -18.41 5.45
N GLY A 21 10.95 -18.55 6.12
CA GLY A 21 10.86 -19.28 7.38
C GLY A 21 11.02 -20.80 7.21
N ARG A 22 11.54 -21.46 8.25
CA ARG A 22 11.49 -22.92 8.35
C ARG A 22 10.05 -23.43 8.23
N GLY A 23 9.86 -24.52 7.49
CA GLY A 23 8.56 -25.15 7.29
C GLY A 23 7.74 -24.57 6.14
N VAL A 24 8.15 -23.42 5.57
CA VAL A 24 7.52 -22.87 4.37
C VAL A 24 7.67 -23.86 3.22
N ARG A 25 6.55 -24.19 2.57
CA ARG A 25 6.54 -24.93 1.31
C ARG A 25 6.89 -23.98 0.18
N ALA A 26 8.11 -24.11 -0.33
CA ALA A 26 8.62 -23.36 -1.47
C ALA A 26 8.65 -24.27 -2.71
N LEU A 27 7.90 -23.89 -3.74
CA LEU A 27 7.80 -24.62 -5.00
C LEU A 27 8.13 -23.72 -6.18
N ASP A 28 8.77 -24.27 -7.22
CA ASP A 28 8.92 -23.59 -8.50
C ASP A 28 7.60 -23.55 -9.29
N HIS A 29 7.59 -22.89 -10.45
CA HIS A 29 6.42 -22.80 -11.32
C HIS A 29 5.86 -24.17 -11.77
N SER A 30 6.70 -25.21 -11.78
CA SER A 30 6.29 -26.58 -12.13
C SER A 30 5.81 -27.41 -10.93
N GLY A 31 5.73 -26.81 -9.74
CA GLY A 31 5.32 -27.49 -8.51
C GLY A 31 6.41 -28.36 -7.86
N ARG A 32 7.66 -28.24 -8.31
CA ARG A 32 8.81 -28.96 -7.72
C ARG A 32 9.43 -28.16 -6.57
N PRO A 33 10.15 -28.82 -5.65
CA PRO A 33 10.90 -28.11 -4.61
C PRO A 33 11.80 -27.02 -5.19
N LEU A 34 11.83 -25.86 -4.53
CA LEU A 34 12.67 -24.75 -4.94
C LEU A 34 14.11 -24.96 -4.42
N ASP A 35 15.09 -24.98 -5.33
CA ASP A 35 16.50 -25.26 -5.00
C ASP A 35 17.32 -24.00 -4.69
N ALA A 36 17.04 -22.90 -5.38
CA ALA A 36 17.77 -21.65 -5.25
C ALA A 36 16.83 -20.44 -5.38
N VAL A 37 17.21 -19.36 -4.72
CA VAL A 37 16.52 -18.08 -4.71
C VAL A 37 17.51 -16.97 -5.01
N ASN A 38 17.08 -15.98 -5.79
CA ASN A 38 17.85 -14.79 -6.04
C ASN A 38 16.98 -13.54 -5.84
N VAL A 39 17.59 -12.45 -5.38
CA VAL A 39 16.94 -11.16 -5.18
C VAL A 39 17.81 -10.09 -5.81
N GLU A 40 17.30 -9.48 -6.88
CA GLU A 40 18.02 -8.46 -7.65
C GLU A 40 17.34 -7.11 -7.49
N THR A 41 18.11 -6.06 -7.24
CA THR A 41 17.58 -4.69 -7.26
C THR A 41 17.29 -4.28 -8.70
N VAL A 42 16.12 -3.69 -8.94
CA VAL A 42 15.71 -3.19 -10.26
C VAL A 42 15.70 -1.67 -10.25
N PRO A 43 16.41 -0.99 -11.18
CA PRO A 43 16.41 0.45 -11.23
C PRO A 43 15.04 0.99 -11.67
N PRO A 44 14.63 2.19 -11.23
CA PRO A 44 13.31 2.74 -11.55
C PRO A 44 13.00 2.86 -13.04
N GLY A 45 14.01 3.08 -13.88
CA GLY A 45 13.84 3.20 -15.34
C GLY A 45 13.45 1.90 -16.04
N ASP A 46 13.67 0.74 -15.42
CA ASP A 46 13.35 -0.59 -15.96
C ASP A 46 12.02 -1.13 -15.42
N LEU A 47 11.29 -0.33 -14.63
CA LEU A 47 10.03 -0.73 -14.03
C LEU A 47 8.85 -0.45 -14.97
N PRO A 48 7.83 -1.32 -14.99
CA PRO A 48 6.54 -1.00 -15.59
C PRO A 48 5.99 0.31 -15.01
N ALA A 49 5.34 1.10 -15.86
CA ALA A 49 4.73 2.35 -15.44
C ALA A 49 3.75 2.13 -14.27
N PRO A 50 3.69 3.08 -13.31
CA PRO A 50 2.69 3.02 -12.24
C PRO A 50 1.27 3.13 -12.82
N GLY A 51 0.27 2.65 -12.09
CA GLY A 51 -1.14 2.88 -12.45
C GLY A 51 -1.51 4.37 -12.40
N GLU A 52 -2.64 4.72 -13.01
CA GLU A 52 -3.17 6.09 -12.95
C GLU A 52 -3.39 6.52 -11.49
N GLY A 53 -2.85 7.69 -11.10
CA GLY A 53 -2.91 8.19 -9.73
C GLY A 53 -1.96 7.53 -8.74
N GLU A 54 -1.15 6.55 -9.17
CA GLU A 54 -0.14 5.93 -8.31
C GLU A 54 1.22 6.63 -8.41
N ALA A 55 1.91 6.72 -7.26
CA ALA A 55 3.28 7.24 -7.24
C ALA A 55 4.26 6.23 -7.88
N PRO A 56 5.33 6.71 -8.52
CA PRO A 56 6.39 5.83 -9.00
C PRO A 56 7.02 5.04 -7.84
N ALA A 57 7.57 3.88 -8.17
CA ALA A 57 8.32 3.08 -7.22
C ALA A 57 9.54 3.85 -6.70
N VAL A 58 9.69 3.88 -5.39
CA VAL A 58 10.87 4.39 -4.68
C VAL A 58 12.01 3.39 -4.84
N ARG A 59 11.71 2.09 -4.69
CA ARG A 59 12.66 1.01 -4.89
C ARG A 59 11.95 -0.27 -5.30
N ALA A 60 12.65 -1.13 -6.03
CA ALA A 60 12.10 -2.40 -6.47
C ALA A 60 13.15 -3.52 -6.45
N VAL A 61 12.67 -4.74 -6.25
CA VAL A 61 13.45 -5.96 -6.39
C VAL A 61 12.71 -6.97 -7.25
N ARG A 62 13.48 -7.76 -8.00
CA ARG A 62 13.01 -8.93 -8.72
C ARG A 62 13.44 -10.17 -7.93
N CYS A 63 12.45 -10.92 -7.45
CA CYS A 63 12.70 -12.20 -6.82
C CYS A 63 12.64 -13.30 -7.88
N GLY A 64 13.67 -14.14 -7.91
CA GLY A 64 13.80 -15.27 -8.83
C GLY A 64 13.92 -16.60 -8.09
N PRO A 65 13.47 -17.71 -8.70
CA PRO A 65 12.90 -17.82 -10.04
C PRO A 65 11.42 -17.37 -10.13
N ALA A 66 11.03 -16.84 -11.28
CA ALA A 66 9.67 -16.34 -11.50
C ALA A 66 8.62 -17.46 -11.35
N GLY A 67 7.49 -17.13 -10.73
CA GLY A 67 6.40 -18.08 -10.52
C GLY A 67 6.65 -19.09 -9.39
N ALA A 68 7.73 -18.94 -8.62
CA ALA A 68 7.88 -19.69 -7.38
C ALA A 68 6.78 -19.28 -6.39
N THR A 69 6.25 -20.25 -5.63
CA THR A 69 5.14 -20.06 -4.69
C THR A 69 5.55 -20.49 -3.28
N PHE A 70 4.97 -19.82 -2.28
CA PHE A 70 5.30 -20.00 -0.87
C PHE A 70 4.05 -20.15 -0.02
N ASP A 71 4.02 -21.22 0.78
CA ASP A 71 2.94 -21.49 1.74
C ASP A 71 3.51 -21.92 3.11
N PRO A 72 3.39 -21.10 4.17
CA PRO A 72 2.82 -19.75 4.17
C PRO A 72 3.68 -18.75 3.38
N ALA A 73 3.10 -17.59 3.09
CA ALA A 73 3.80 -16.51 2.41
C ALA A 73 5.02 -16.01 3.22
N ILE A 74 6.02 -15.53 2.49
CA ILE A 74 7.33 -15.13 3.03
C ILE A 74 7.42 -13.62 3.21
N GLU A 75 8.47 -13.12 3.87
CA GLU A 75 8.64 -11.69 4.10
C GLU A 75 9.71 -11.09 3.18
N VAL A 76 9.39 -9.96 2.56
CA VAL A 76 10.38 -9.06 1.95
C VAL A 76 10.54 -7.83 2.82
N SER A 77 11.78 -7.35 2.96
CA SER A 77 12.15 -6.18 3.75
C SER A 77 12.94 -5.20 2.91
N PHE A 78 12.64 -3.91 3.06
CA PHE A 78 13.33 -2.80 2.41
C PHE A 78 13.72 -1.76 3.45
N THR A 79 14.98 -1.30 3.43
CA THR A 79 15.47 -0.22 4.30
C THR A 79 15.75 1.05 3.50
N LEU A 80 14.90 2.06 3.62
CA LEU A 80 15.04 3.29 2.82
C LEU A 80 16.11 4.24 3.39
N THR A 81 16.82 4.93 2.50
CA THR A 81 17.70 6.03 2.91
C THR A 81 16.89 7.21 3.47
N PRO A 82 17.49 8.13 4.25
CA PRO A 82 16.78 9.30 4.74
C PRO A 82 16.17 10.15 3.62
N GLU A 83 16.85 10.24 2.48
CA GLU A 83 16.41 11.00 1.32
C GLU A 83 15.21 10.34 0.64
N GLU A 84 15.25 9.02 0.43
CA GLU A 84 14.11 8.24 -0.09
C GLU A 84 12.89 8.38 0.82
N TRP A 85 13.10 8.27 2.13
CA TRP A 85 12.05 8.43 3.12
C TRP A 85 11.44 9.83 3.11
N GLY A 86 12.28 10.87 3.05
CA GLY A 86 11.87 12.27 3.05
C GLY A 86 11.07 12.67 1.81
N ARG A 87 11.38 12.10 0.64
CA ARG A 87 10.64 12.38 -0.61
C ARG A 87 9.18 11.96 -0.57
N ALA A 88 8.83 10.95 0.23
CA ALA A 88 7.43 10.52 0.35
C ALA A 88 6.54 11.59 1.01
N GLY A 89 7.11 12.49 1.82
CA GLY A 89 6.42 13.60 2.49
C GLY A 89 5.45 13.17 3.61
N THR A 90 4.73 12.06 3.42
CA THR A 90 3.72 11.49 4.32
C THR A 90 4.29 10.43 5.25
N GLY A 91 5.46 9.87 4.92
CA GLY A 91 6.00 8.66 5.58
C GLY A 91 5.12 7.42 5.39
N GLN A 92 4.13 7.48 4.50
CA GLN A 92 3.24 6.38 4.15
C GLN A 92 3.79 5.66 2.92
N PHE A 93 3.93 4.35 3.03
CA PHE A 93 4.43 3.50 1.97
C PHE A 93 3.56 2.26 1.84
N VAL A 94 3.45 1.78 0.60
CA VAL A 94 2.80 0.51 0.28
C VAL A 94 3.75 -0.30 -0.59
N VAL A 95 3.89 -1.57 -0.27
CA VAL A 95 4.58 -2.52 -1.14
C VAL A 95 3.56 -3.06 -2.13
N ARG A 96 3.92 -3.06 -3.41
CA ARG A 96 3.13 -3.63 -4.49
C ARG A 96 3.91 -4.71 -5.21
N TRP A 97 3.22 -5.67 -5.78
CA TRP A 97 3.77 -6.65 -6.69
C TRP A 97 3.22 -6.42 -8.10
N TYR A 98 4.03 -6.67 -9.11
CA TYR A 98 3.59 -6.52 -10.50
C TYR A 98 2.93 -7.81 -10.99
N ASN A 99 1.63 -7.73 -11.30
CA ASN A 99 0.88 -8.79 -11.93
C ASN A 99 1.06 -8.71 -13.45
N SER A 100 1.94 -9.56 -14.00
CA SER A 100 2.18 -9.61 -15.44
C SER A 100 0.99 -10.13 -16.25
N ALA A 101 0.02 -10.82 -15.62
CA ALA A 101 -1.17 -11.30 -16.31
C ALA A 101 -2.19 -10.17 -16.56
N THR A 102 -2.30 -9.22 -15.63
CA THR A 102 -3.19 -8.04 -15.75
C THR A 102 -2.45 -6.79 -16.22
N GLY A 103 -1.12 -6.78 -16.15
CA GLY A 103 -0.28 -5.63 -16.44
C GLY A 103 -0.35 -4.53 -15.37
N ALA A 104 -0.75 -4.87 -14.15
CA ALA A 104 -1.03 -3.91 -13.08
C ALA A 104 -0.20 -4.18 -11.83
N TRP A 105 0.04 -3.12 -11.05
CA TRP A 105 0.62 -3.22 -9.72
C TRP A 105 -0.48 -3.48 -8.69
N GLU A 106 -0.30 -4.50 -7.87
CA GLU A 106 -1.27 -4.91 -6.85
C GLU A 106 -0.66 -4.79 -5.44
N PRO A 107 -1.43 -4.30 -4.45
CA PRO A 107 -0.90 -4.07 -3.11
C PRO A 107 -0.64 -5.38 -2.35
N LEU A 108 0.41 -5.37 -1.53
CA LEU A 108 0.72 -6.41 -0.55
C LEU A 108 0.46 -5.89 0.86
N ALA A 109 0.17 -6.82 1.77
CA ALA A 109 0.07 -6.53 3.20
C ALA A 109 1.40 -5.94 3.69
N THR A 110 1.41 -4.63 3.99
CA THR A 110 2.61 -3.84 4.24
C THR A 110 2.66 -3.38 5.69
N THR A 111 3.83 -3.47 6.31
CA THR A 111 4.14 -2.91 7.63
C THR A 111 5.27 -1.89 7.50
N VAL A 112 5.01 -0.66 7.93
CA VAL A 112 5.98 0.45 7.88
C VAL A 112 6.54 0.72 9.26
N ARG A 113 7.86 0.64 9.43
CA ARG A 113 8.58 0.97 10.67
C ARG A 113 9.38 2.26 10.48
N ALA A 114 8.80 3.37 10.92
CA ALA A 114 9.39 4.70 10.74
C ALA A 114 10.72 4.91 11.47
N SER A 115 10.90 4.31 12.65
CA SER A 115 12.12 4.44 13.45
C SER A 115 13.38 3.91 12.75
N THR A 116 13.23 2.84 11.98
CA THR A 116 14.33 2.19 11.24
C THR A 116 14.26 2.43 9.74
N ARG A 117 13.24 3.16 9.26
CA ARG A 117 12.94 3.35 7.83
C ARG A 117 12.82 2.02 7.08
N THR A 118 12.30 1.01 7.78
CA THR A 118 12.15 -0.36 7.26
C THR A 118 10.71 -0.62 6.89
N ILE A 119 10.49 -1.11 5.68
CA ILE A 119 9.17 -1.46 5.15
C ILE A 119 9.19 -2.95 4.87
N THR A 120 8.29 -3.71 5.48
CA THR A 120 8.16 -5.15 5.25
C THR A 120 6.82 -5.48 4.62
N ALA A 121 6.79 -6.54 3.80
CA ALA A 121 5.56 -7.04 3.23
C ALA A 121 5.57 -8.55 3.06
N THR A 122 4.37 -9.13 3.06
CA THR A 122 4.16 -10.57 2.86
C THR A 122 3.99 -10.88 1.38
N VAL A 123 4.83 -11.79 0.86
CA VAL A 123 4.91 -12.16 -0.56
C VAL A 123 4.56 -13.65 -0.73
N PRO A 124 3.44 -14.00 -1.38
CA PRO A 124 3.04 -15.40 -1.57
C PRO A 124 3.71 -16.07 -2.77
N HIS A 125 4.26 -15.29 -3.71
CA HIS A 125 4.92 -15.80 -4.90
C HIS A 125 5.98 -14.84 -5.43
N PHE A 126 6.96 -15.35 -6.15
CA PHE A 126 8.03 -14.54 -6.73
C PHE A 126 7.61 -13.85 -8.02
N THR A 127 7.82 -12.53 -7.99
CA THR A 127 7.61 -11.59 -9.10
C THR A 127 8.46 -10.34 -8.83
N LEU A 128 8.22 -9.28 -9.60
CA LEU A 128 8.73 -7.93 -9.35
C LEU A 128 7.93 -7.28 -8.21
N VAL A 129 8.63 -6.82 -7.18
CA VAL A 129 8.05 -6.18 -6.00
C VAL A 129 8.65 -4.80 -5.82
N ALA A 130 7.81 -3.80 -5.53
CA ALA A 130 8.22 -2.42 -5.39
C ALA A 130 7.61 -1.74 -4.17
N VAL A 131 8.38 -0.84 -3.57
CA VAL A 131 7.92 0.11 -2.55
C VAL A 131 7.48 1.38 -3.25
N CYS A 132 6.25 1.82 -3.01
CA CYS A 132 5.71 3.08 -3.53
C CYS A 132 5.32 3.99 -2.37
N ALA A 133 5.53 5.29 -2.52
CA ALA A 133 4.96 6.28 -1.62
C ALA A 133 3.44 6.31 -1.81
N VAL A 134 2.69 6.51 -0.72
CA VAL A 134 1.26 6.84 -0.83
C VAL A 134 1.17 8.36 -0.99
N PRO A 135 0.61 8.87 -2.12
CA PRO A 135 0.45 10.30 -2.30
C PRO A 135 -0.40 10.85 -1.16
N ALA A 136 -0.06 12.04 -0.67
CA ALA A 136 -0.93 12.76 0.24
C ALA A 136 -2.26 12.99 -0.48
N GLU A 137 -3.35 12.47 0.07
CA GLU A 137 -4.67 12.88 -0.38
C GLU A 137 -4.76 14.39 -0.13
N VAL A 138 -4.79 15.17 -1.20
CA VAL A 138 -5.14 16.59 -1.12
C VAL A 138 -6.61 16.61 -0.70
N ALA A 139 -6.84 16.76 0.60
CA ALA A 139 -8.16 17.09 1.12
C ALA A 139 -8.71 18.25 0.28
N PRO A 140 -9.94 18.18 -0.25
CA PRO A 140 -10.49 19.28 -1.00
C PRO A 140 -10.44 20.52 -0.11
N GLU A 141 -9.80 21.58 -0.61
CA GLU A 141 -9.83 22.89 0.00
C GLU A 141 -11.31 23.22 0.22
N ALA A 142 -11.75 23.25 1.48
CA ALA A 142 -13.08 23.70 1.81
C ALA A 142 -13.19 25.14 1.29
N THR A 143 -13.88 25.32 0.17
CA THR A 143 -14.25 26.64 -0.34
C THR A 143 -15.02 27.31 0.79
N ALA A 144 -14.35 28.20 1.52
CA ALA A 144 -15.00 29.08 2.46
C ALA A 144 -15.93 29.96 1.64
N ALA A 145 -17.21 29.58 1.60
CA ALA A 145 -18.26 30.45 1.11
C ALA A 145 -18.21 31.73 1.97
N ALA A 146 -17.72 32.81 1.38
CA ALA A 146 -17.80 34.12 1.97
C ALA A 146 -19.28 34.45 2.20
N VAL A 147 -19.70 34.45 3.47
CA VAL A 147 -20.99 34.98 3.89
C VAL A 147 -20.96 36.48 3.61
N PRO A 148 -21.84 37.05 2.77
CA PRO A 148 -21.95 38.50 2.72
C PRO A 148 -22.56 38.98 4.04
N ALA A 149 -21.78 39.77 4.77
CA ALA A 149 -22.25 40.52 5.93
C ALA A 149 -23.21 41.63 5.45
N GLY A 150 -24.42 41.67 6.02
CA GLY A 150 -25.38 42.75 5.79
C GLY A 150 -26.53 42.73 6.80
N VAL A 151 -26.31 43.44 7.93
CA VAL A 151 -27.24 44.27 8.75
C VAL A 151 -28.60 43.61 9.13
N GLU A 152 -28.99 43.45 10.42
CA GLU A 152 -29.32 44.47 11.43
C GLU A 152 -29.17 43.92 12.89
N THR A 153 -28.73 44.77 13.83
CA THR A 153 -28.63 44.60 15.31
C THR A 153 -29.93 45.09 16.02
N PRO A 154 -30.14 45.08 17.36
CA PRO A 154 -29.65 44.26 18.49
C PRO A 154 -30.80 43.69 19.38
N THR A 155 -30.55 42.71 20.26
CA THR A 155 -31.21 42.62 21.58
C THR A 155 -30.34 41.85 22.57
N PHE A 156 -30.21 42.44 23.75
CA PHE A 156 -29.33 42.19 24.88
C PHE A 156 -29.44 40.77 25.49
N GLY A 157 -28.32 40.26 26.03
CA GLY A 157 -28.38 39.31 27.13
C GLY A 157 -27.16 38.42 27.35
N VAL A 158 -26.33 38.81 28.33
CA VAL A 158 -25.48 37.97 29.19
C VAL A 158 -24.13 37.42 28.64
N THR A 159 -23.11 37.93 29.33
CA THR A 159 -21.71 37.53 29.46
C THR A 159 -21.52 36.06 29.84
N ALA A 160 -20.58 35.36 29.19
CA ALA A 160 -19.68 34.41 29.85
C ALA A 160 -18.38 34.20 29.06
N VAL A 161 -17.27 34.55 29.71
CA VAL A 161 -15.88 34.28 29.31
C VAL A 161 -15.53 32.83 29.67
N GLY A 162 -14.73 32.17 28.84
CA GLY A 162 -14.06 30.91 29.18
C GLY A 162 -13.51 30.25 27.92
N VAL A 163 -12.32 30.62 27.45
CA VAL A 163 -11.02 29.99 27.79
C VAL A 163 -11.04 28.46 27.66
N ALA A 164 -10.39 28.01 26.58
CA ALA A 164 -9.52 26.84 26.44
C ALA A 164 -9.93 25.51 27.09
N VAL A 165 -9.80 24.42 26.33
CA VAL A 165 -8.64 23.52 26.43
C VAL A 165 -8.83 22.35 25.46
N ARG A 166 -7.70 21.93 24.91
CA ARG A 166 -7.48 20.74 24.09
C ARG A 166 -7.95 19.46 24.80
N GLN A 167 -8.52 18.51 24.05
CA GLN A 167 -8.15 17.09 24.14
C GLN A 167 -8.81 16.36 22.97
N ALA A 168 -8.03 15.87 22.00
CA ALA A 168 -7.62 14.47 21.90
C ALA A 168 -8.78 13.49 22.15
N GLY A 169 -9.20 12.84 21.07
CA GLY A 169 -10.19 11.77 21.14
C GLY A 169 -10.84 11.54 19.78
N LEU A 170 -10.13 10.87 18.87
CA LEU A 170 -10.83 9.98 17.94
C LEU A 170 -11.59 8.97 18.81
N PRO A 171 -12.80 8.60 18.39
CA PRO A 171 -12.88 7.27 17.79
C PRO A 171 -13.73 7.26 16.51
N PHE A 172 -13.22 6.51 15.54
CA PHE A 172 -13.99 5.93 14.43
C PHE A 172 -15.37 5.44 14.90
N PRO A 173 -16.42 5.64 14.08
CA PRO A 173 -17.12 4.45 13.61
C PRO A 173 -17.45 4.52 12.11
N TRP A 174 -17.14 3.38 11.51
CA TRP A 174 -17.64 2.79 10.29
C TRP A 174 -19.18 2.67 10.31
N LEU A 175 -19.80 2.85 9.13
CA LEU A 175 -21.08 2.33 8.62
C LEU A 175 -22.14 3.35 8.15
N THR A 176 -22.79 2.92 7.06
CA THR A 176 -23.99 3.41 6.38
C THR A 176 -23.76 4.54 5.37
N GLY A 177 -24.16 4.45 4.11
CA GLY A 177 -24.92 3.41 3.41
C GLY A 177 -24.94 3.72 1.91
N PHE A 178 -24.94 2.68 1.08
CA PHE A 178 -25.25 2.80 -0.34
C PHE A 178 -26.75 3.06 -0.49
N ALA A 179 -27.10 4.29 -0.87
CA ALA A 179 -28.46 4.65 -1.24
C ALA A 179 -28.68 4.40 -2.75
N ALA A 180 -29.83 3.81 -3.02
CA ALA A 180 -30.34 3.34 -4.29
C ALA A 180 -30.38 4.38 -5.40
N LEU A 181 -30.22 3.91 -6.65
CA LEU A 181 -30.95 4.46 -7.78
C LEU A 181 -31.60 3.31 -8.56
N ALA A 182 -32.93 3.42 -8.67
CA ALA A 182 -33.80 2.51 -9.37
C ALA A 182 -34.26 3.13 -10.69
N GLY A 183 -34.45 2.24 -11.68
CA GLY A 183 -35.36 2.41 -12.81
C GLY A 183 -34.68 2.82 -14.13
N ALA A 184 -34.98 2.23 -15.28
CA ALA A 184 -35.87 1.12 -15.65
C ALA A 184 -35.59 0.79 -17.12
N ALA A 185 -35.66 -0.48 -17.54
CA ALA A 185 -36.13 -0.87 -18.87
C ALA A 185 -36.25 -2.41 -18.98
N PHE A 186 -37.50 -2.85 -18.79
CA PHE A 186 -38.14 -4.11 -19.16
C PHE A 186 -38.13 -4.21 -20.72
N LEU A 187 -37.77 -5.29 -21.43
CA LEU A 187 -38.54 -6.54 -21.65
C LEU A 187 -37.89 -7.42 -22.74
N LEU A 188 -38.41 -8.66 -22.82
CA LEU A 188 -38.27 -9.76 -23.80
C LEU A 188 -37.11 -10.74 -23.55
N ARG A 189 -37.35 -11.89 -22.90
CA ARG A 189 -38.12 -13.10 -23.30
C ARG A 189 -37.33 -14.01 -24.22
N ASN A 190 -36.83 -15.12 -23.68
CA ASN A 190 -37.09 -16.41 -24.28
C ASN A 190 -36.94 -17.57 -23.28
N ARG A 191 -37.95 -18.43 -23.25
CA ARG A 191 -37.87 -19.83 -22.79
C ARG A 191 -38.19 -20.68 -24.01
N GLY A 192 -37.35 -21.67 -24.27
CA GLY A 192 -37.44 -22.63 -25.36
C GLY A 192 -36.08 -23.24 -25.57
#